data_AF-A0A4U8UU93-F1
#
_entry.id   AF-A0A4U8UU93-F1
#
_cell.length_a   1.000
_cell.length_b   1.000
_cell.length_c   1.000
_cell.angle_alpha   90.00
_cell.angle_beta   90.00
_cell.angle_gamma   90.00
#
_symmetry.space_group_name_H-M   'P 1'
#
loop_
_entity.id
_entity.type
_entity.pdbx_description
1 polymer ?
#
loop_
_entity_poly.entity_id
_entity_poly.type
_entity_poly.pdbx_seq_one_letter_code
_entity_poly.pdbx_strand_id
1 'polypeptide(L)'
;MEVLELLDYIRHSTKWVFFSRTYYVVVAGLLLYRLLGTLCRLYYFFALVHTPMRLNLKRKIVITGASSGLGYETTSQLYARGATVFMVVRDVPKAEKAIEKIKEEFKLNDHKRNIHKSGSLHIVCADLTDDHSIREAAHLILQSSDKVDVLVNNAGIGSQKKLQRVGPNDAEFIMQSNFYGHLFLTMLLLPSIAQCNGRVVNVTR
;
A
#
# COMPACT_ATOMS: atom_id res chain seq x y z
N MET A 1 53.18 14.82 59.79
CA MET A 1 52.41 14.98 58.54
C MET A 1 51.19 15.78 58.91
N GLU A 2 51.35 17.10 58.85
CA GLU A 2 50.36 18.03 59.38
C GLU A 2 49.14 18.07 58.47
N VAL A 3 47.97 18.29 59.06
CA VAL A 3 46.66 18.35 58.37
C VAL A 3 46.70 19.27 57.14
N LEU A 4 47.59 20.26 57.13
CA LEU A 4 47.81 21.20 56.03
C LEU A 4 48.38 20.53 54.77
N GLU A 5 49.32 19.58 54.89
CA GLU A 5 49.89 18.88 53.72
C GLU A 5 48.86 17.94 53.07
N LEU A 6 48.01 17.31 53.89
CA LEU A 6 46.92 16.46 53.40
C LEU A 6 45.85 17.30 52.66
N LEU A 7 45.53 18.49 53.17
CA LEU A 7 44.60 19.41 52.53
C LEU A 7 45.12 19.96 51.21
N ASP A 8 46.42 20.27 51.11
CA ASP A 8 47.02 20.71 49.84
C ASP A 8 47.14 19.58 48.82
N TYR A 9 47.44 18.35 49.24
CA TYR A 9 47.40 17.17 48.36
C TYR A 9 45.99 16.89 47.82
N ILE A 10 44.95 17.01 48.65
CA ILE A 10 43.55 16.87 48.24
C ILE A 10 43.16 18.01 47.28
N ARG A 11 43.61 19.23 47.53
CA ARG A 11 43.34 20.40 46.67
C ARG A 11 44.07 20.33 45.33
N HIS A 12 45.24 19.70 45.26
CA HIS A 12 45.97 19.51 44.01
C HIS A 12 45.50 18.31 43.19
N SER A 13 45.06 17.22 43.84
CA SER A 13 44.54 16.01 43.18
C SER A 13 43.12 16.16 42.63
N THR A 14 42.33 17.10 43.16
CA THR A 14 40.96 17.39 42.70
C THR A 14 40.88 18.20 41.40
N LYS A 15 42.01 18.62 40.82
CA LYS A 15 42.05 19.28 39.49
C LYS A 15 41.55 18.39 38.34
N TRP A 16 41.43 17.08 38.55
CA TRP A 16 40.84 16.15 37.58
C TRP A 16 39.30 16.11 37.57
N VAL A 17 38.63 16.76 38.54
CA VAL A 17 37.15 16.73 38.64
C VAL A 17 36.50 17.96 37.98
N PHE A 18 37.29 18.93 37.51
CA PHE A 18 36.76 20.09 36.79
C PHE A 18 36.53 19.78 35.31
N PHE A 19 35.45 19.07 35.02
CA PHE A 19 34.80 19.20 33.72
C PHE A 19 34.47 20.68 33.52
N SER A 20 35.12 21.32 32.54
CA SER A 20 34.94 22.75 32.28
C SER A 20 33.46 23.04 31.98
N ARG A 21 33.00 24.26 32.29
CA ARG A 21 31.65 24.73 31.87
C ARG A 21 31.39 24.42 30.38
N THR A 22 32.43 24.50 29.55
CA THR A 22 32.40 24.15 28.14
C THR A 22 31.99 22.70 27.89
N TYR A 23 32.49 21.74 28.67
CA TYR A 23 32.13 20.32 28.53
C TYR A 23 30.63 20.08 28.74
N TYR A 24 30.06 20.63 29.82
CA TYR A 24 28.64 20.48 30.12
C TYR A 24 27.75 21.11 29.04
N VAL A 25 28.16 22.26 28.50
CA VAL A 25 27.44 22.92 27.40
C VAL A 25 27.44 22.05 26.12
N VAL A 26 28.59 21.45 25.77
CA VAL A 26 28.70 20.58 24.59
C VAL A 26 27.86 19.30 24.75
N VAL A 27 27.94 18.64 25.91
CA VAL A 27 27.15 17.42 26.18
C VAL A 27 25.66 17.73 26.20
N ALA A 28 25.23 18.83 26.82
CA ALA A 28 23.83 19.26 26.81
C ALA A 28 23.34 19.55 25.39
N GLY A 29 24.16 20.20 24.55
CA GLY A 29 23.84 20.44 23.14
C GLY A 29 23.66 19.15 22.33
N LEU A 30 24.52 18.15 22.52
CA LEU A 30 24.41 16.85 21.84
C LEU A 30 23.18 16.06 22.29
N LEU A 31 22.86 16.08 23.59
CA LEU A 31 21.64 15.46 24.13
C LEU A 31 20.38 16.15 23.59
N LEU A 32 20.36 17.48 23.55
CA LEU A 32 19.26 18.25 22.99
C LEU A 32 19.07 17.97 21.50
N TYR A 33 20.16 17.91 20.72
CA TYR A 33 20.11 17.55 19.30
C TYR A 33 19.54 16.15 19.08
N ARG A 34 19.96 15.16 19.89
CA ARG A 34 19.41 13.80 19.84
C ARG A 34 17.92 13.76 20.19
N LEU A 35 17.51 14.48 21.23
CA LEU A 35 16.12 14.59 21.67
C LEU A 35 15.26 15.27 20.61
N LEU A 36 15.71 16.38 20.02
CA LEU A 36 15.02 17.04 18.91
C LEU A 36 14.89 16.10 17.71
N GLY A 37 15.95 15.35 17.38
CA GLY A 37 15.92 14.37 16.29
C GLY A 37 14.95 13.21 16.54
N THR A 38 14.85 12.70 17.76
CA THR A 38 13.88 11.65 18.12
C THR A 38 12.46 12.19 18.16
N LEU A 39 12.23 13.38 18.73
CA LEU A 39 10.93 14.05 18.72
C LEU A 39 10.46 14.35 17.30
N CYS A 40 11.36 14.79 16.42
CA CYS A 40 11.05 15.02 15.01
C CYS A 40 10.70 13.71 14.30
N ARG A 41 11.47 12.63 14.50
CA ARG A 41 11.13 11.30 13.97
C ARG A 41 9.80 10.77 14.49
N LEU A 42 9.52 10.93 15.78
CA LEU A 42 8.24 10.57 16.38
C LEU A 42 7.12 11.40 15.77
N TYR A 43 7.29 12.72 15.65
CA TYR A 43 6.32 13.59 15.01
C TYR A 43 6.04 13.17 13.57
N TYR A 44 7.06 12.93 12.75
CA TYR A 44 6.87 12.46 11.37
C TYR A 44 6.23 11.07 11.31
N PHE A 45 6.58 10.17 12.23
CA PHE A 45 5.95 8.86 12.35
C PHE A 45 4.46 8.99 12.71
N PHE A 46 4.13 9.76 13.74
CA PHE A 46 2.75 10.04 14.14
C PHE A 46 1.99 10.75 13.04
N ALA A 47 2.61 11.74 12.37
CA ALA A 47 2.04 12.41 11.21
C ALA A 47 1.75 11.41 10.08
N LEU A 48 2.67 10.53 9.70
CA LEU A 48 2.44 9.53 8.65
C LEU A 48 1.36 8.50 9.03
N VAL A 49 1.34 8.06 10.28
CA VAL A 49 0.38 7.04 10.76
C VAL A 49 -1.01 7.63 11.00
N HIS A 50 -1.11 8.91 11.41
CA HIS A 50 -2.36 9.57 11.79
C HIS A 50 -2.83 10.63 10.81
N THR A 51 -2.08 10.96 9.75
CA THR A 51 -2.68 11.67 8.62
C THR A 51 -3.69 10.72 8.00
N PRO A 52 -5.01 10.99 8.10
CA PRO A 52 -5.93 10.30 7.21
C PRO A 52 -5.43 10.64 5.80
N MET A 53 -4.98 9.65 5.03
CA MET A 53 -4.65 9.87 3.64
C MET A 53 -5.87 10.53 2.98
N ARG A 54 -5.83 11.85 2.84
CA ARG A 54 -6.79 12.68 2.10
C ARG A 54 -6.52 12.45 0.62
N LEU A 55 -6.59 11.21 0.18
CA LEU A 55 -6.64 10.91 -1.22
C LEU A 55 -8.12 11.00 -1.60
N ASN A 56 -8.55 12.19 -2.03
CA ASN A 56 -9.72 12.32 -2.86
C ASN A 56 -9.33 11.72 -4.21
N LEU A 57 -9.40 10.39 -4.32
CA LEU A 57 -8.91 9.63 -5.45
C LEU A 57 -9.92 9.82 -6.58
N LYS A 58 -9.88 10.91 -7.33
CA LYS A 58 -10.43 10.92 -8.69
C LYS A 58 -9.53 10.13 -9.65
N ARG A 59 -9.07 8.95 -9.19
CA ARG A 59 -8.19 8.04 -9.92
C ARG A 59 -9.00 6.88 -10.47
N LYS A 60 -8.59 6.41 -11.64
CA LYS A 60 -9.14 5.26 -12.33
C LYS A 60 -8.21 4.08 -12.10
N ILE A 61 -8.72 3.07 -11.41
CA ILE A 61 -7.93 1.96 -10.89
C ILE A 61 -8.49 0.66 -11.44
N VAL A 62 -7.65 -0.16 -12.05
CA VAL A 62 -8.00 -1.50 -12.52
C VAL A 62 -7.51 -2.50 -11.49
N ILE A 63 -8.36 -3.43 -11.05
CA ILE A 63 -8.01 -4.45 -10.05
C ILE A 63 -8.47 -5.80 -10.55
N THR A 64 -7.55 -6.75 -10.69
CA THR A 64 -7.89 -8.15 -10.98
C THR A 64 -8.26 -8.89 -9.69
N GLY A 65 -9.24 -9.80 -9.76
CA GLY A 65 -9.68 -10.55 -8.58
C GLY A 65 -10.38 -9.68 -7.53
N ALA A 66 -11.02 -8.60 -7.97
CA ALA A 66 -11.60 -7.55 -7.13
C ALA A 66 -12.82 -7.98 -6.30
N SER A 67 -13.40 -9.16 -6.54
CA SER A 67 -14.63 -9.64 -5.87
C SER A 67 -14.40 -10.47 -4.61
N SER A 68 -13.14 -10.73 -4.19
CA SER A 68 -12.86 -11.47 -2.95
C SER A 68 -11.50 -11.17 -2.35
N GLY A 69 -11.34 -11.55 -1.07
CA GLY A 69 -10.06 -11.46 -0.35
C GLY A 69 -9.49 -10.05 -0.34
N LEU A 70 -8.18 -9.94 -0.59
CA LEU A 70 -7.48 -8.64 -0.62
C LEU A 70 -7.99 -7.73 -1.74
N GLY A 71 -8.40 -8.28 -2.89
CA GLY A 71 -8.98 -7.50 -3.98
C GLY A 71 -10.30 -6.82 -3.60
N TYR A 72 -11.16 -7.52 -2.86
CA TYR A 72 -12.41 -6.96 -2.32
C TYR A 72 -12.14 -5.82 -1.35
N GLU A 73 -11.28 -6.04 -0.35
CA GLU A 73 -10.97 -5.02 0.65
C GLU A 73 -10.31 -3.79 0.02
N THR A 74 -9.39 -4.00 -0.92
CA THR A 74 -8.75 -2.93 -1.68
C THR A 74 -9.79 -2.13 -2.47
N THR A 75 -10.71 -2.82 -3.14
CA THR A 75 -11.81 -2.18 -3.89
C THR A 75 -12.71 -1.36 -2.97
N SER A 76 -13.13 -1.92 -1.83
CA SER A 76 -13.97 -1.25 -0.82
C SER A 76 -13.32 0.04 -0.30
N GLN A 77 -12.03 -0.04 0.05
CA GLN A 77 -11.26 1.09 0.58
C GLN A 77 -11.02 2.19 -0.47
N LEU A 78 -10.81 1.82 -1.73
CA LEU A 78 -10.63 2.78 -2.83
C LEU A 78 -11.95 3.44 -3.23
N TYR A 79 -13.04 2.68 -3.29
CA TYR A 79 -14.39 3.20 -3.50
C TYR A 79 -14.77 4.21 -2.41
N ALA A 80 -14.49 3.89 -1.15
CA ALA A 80 -14.73 4.80 -0.02
C ALA A 80 -13.90 6.10 -0.09
N ARG A 81 -12.81 6.11 -0.87
CA ARG A 81 -11.94 7.26 -1.11
C ARG A 81 -12.24 8.03 -2.40
N GLY A 82 -13.33 7.67 -3.09
CA GLY A 82 -13.79 8.38 -4.30
C GLY A 82 -13.26 7.81 -5.62
N ALA A 83 -12.53 6.69 -5.62
CA ALA A 83 -11.94 6.11 -6.83
C ALA A 83 -12.97 5.48 -7.78
N THR A 84 -12.70 5.58 -9.07
CA THR A 84 -13.36 4.75 -10.09
C THR A 84 -12.58 3.46 -10.19
N VAL A 85 -13.19 2.34 -9.81
CA VAL A 85 -12.57 1.02 -9.84
C VAL A 85 -13.18 0.16 -10.93
N PHE A 86 -12.34 -0.32 -11.84
CA PHE A 86 -12.64 -1.38 -12.80
C PHE A 86 -12.30 -2.72 -12.16
N MET A 87 -13.34 -3.45 -11.76
CA MET A 87 -13.28 -4.75 -11.11
C MET A 87 -13.15 -5.85 -12.19
N VAL A 88 -11.92 -6.25 -12.49
CA VAL A 88 -11.62 -7.33 -13.44
C VAL A 88 -11.81 -8.67 -12.73
N VAL A 89 -12.83 -9.42 -13.14
CA VAL A 89 -13.29 -10.63 -12.45
C VAL A 89 -13.77 -11.69 -13.45
N ARG A 90 -13.64 -12.96 -13.08
CA ARG A 90 -14.17 -14.07 -13.88
C ARG A 90 -15.64 -14.37 -13.57
N ASP A 91 -16.04 -14.21 -12.31
CA ASP A 91 -17.40 -14.49 -11.83
C ASP A 91 -18.14 -13.17 -11.62
N VAL A 92 -18.98 -12.82 -12.61
CA VAL A 92 -19.77 -11.58 -12.63
C VAL A 92 -20.84 -11.57 -11.53
N PRO A 93 -21.66 -12.61 -11.34
CA PRO A 93 -22.63 -12.64 -10.23
C PRO A 93 -22.00 -12.45 -8.85
N LYS A 94 -20.81 -13.00 -8.62
CA LYS A 94 -20.06 -12.77 -7.37
C LYS A 94 -19.61 -11.31 -7.24
N ALA A 95 -19.20 -10.67 -8.34
CA ALA A 95 -18.79 -9.27 -8.34
C ALA A 95 -19.97 -8.32 -8.11
N GLU A 96 -21.16 -8.61 -8.65
CA GLU A 96 -22.38 -7.85 -8.39
C GLU A 96 -22.74 -7.84 -6.89
N LYS A 97 -22.75 -9.03 -6.27
CA LYS A 97 -22.93 -9.17 -4.81
C LYS A 97 -21.87 -8.41 -4.01
N ALA A 98 -20.62 -8.43 -4.48
CA ALA A 98 -19.55 -7.67 -3.84
C ALA A 98 -19.79 -6.15 -3.93
N ILE A 99 -20.28 -5.64 -5.06
CA ILE A 99 -20.62 -4.23 -5.24
C ILE A 99 -21.74 -3.80 -4.28
N GLU A 100 -22.80 -4.61 -4.17
CA GLU A 100 -23.91 -4.35 -3.24
C GLU A 100 -23.39 -4.24 -1.81
N LYS A 101 -22.62 -5.24 -1.37
CA LYS A 101 -22.02 -5.28 -0.03
C LYS A 101 -21.10 -4.08 0.24
N ILE A 102 -20.22 -3.71 -0.70
CA ILE A 102 -19.34 -2.54 -0.56
C ILE A 102 -20.16 -1.25 -0.39
N LYS A 103 -21.24 -1.10 -1.16
CA LYS A 103 -22.12 0.08 -1.09
C LYS A 103 -22.87 0.13 0.25
N GLU A 104 -23.34 -0.98 0.76
CA GLU A 104 -23.98 -1.08 2.08
C GLU A 104 -22.99 -0.75 3.20
N GLU A 105 -21.81 -1.37 3.20
CA GLU A 105 -20.74 -1.09 4.16
C GLU A 105 -20.31 0.37 4.13
N PHE A 106 -20.27 0.99 2.95
CA PHE A 106 -19.97 2.42 2.82
C PHE A 106 -21.03 3.28 3.52
N LYS A 107 -22.32 3.03 3.25
CA LYS A 107 -23.44 3.78 3.86
C LYS A 107 -23.45 3.68 5.39
N LEU A 108 -23.21 2.49 5.94
CA LEU A 108 -23.17 2.26 7.38
C LEU A 108 -22.04 3.05 8.08
N ASN A 109 -20.96 3.36 7.37
CA ASN A 109 -19.80 4.06 7.90
C ASN A 109 -19.76 5.55 7.54
N ASP A 110 -20.78 6.06 6.84
CA ASP A 110 -20.79 7.42 6.26
C ASP A 110 -20.70 8.50 7.35
N HIS A 111 -21.42 8.32 8.47
CA HIS A 111 -21.40 9.23 9.62
C HIS A 111 -20.01 9.44 10.25
N LYS A 112 -19.06 8.51 10.05
CA LYS A 112 -17.71 8.60 10.64
C LYS A 112 -16.68 9.23 9.70
N ARG A 113 -16.97 9.34 8.40
CA ARG A 113 -15.93 9.53 7.38
C ARG A 113 -15.73 10.98 6.95
N ASN A 114 -16.66 11.92 7.19
CA ASN A 114 -16.59 13.29 6.63
C ASN A 114 -16.33 13.29 5.10
N ILE A 115 -16.71 12.22 4.40
CA ILE A 115 -16.49 12.05 2.95
C ILE A 115 -17.84 12.23 2.27
N HIS A 116 -18.01 13.32 1.54
CA HIS A 116 -19.29 13.66 0.90
C HIS A 116 -19.56 12.94 -0.43
N LYS A 117 -18.62 12.11 -0.94
CA LYS A 117 -18.80 11.43 -2.24
C LYS A 117 -18.00 10.13 -2.32
N SER A 118 -18.72 9.01 -2.54
CA SER A 118 -18.11 7.74 -2.91
C SER A 118 -17.63 7.72 -4.37
N GLY A 119 -16.82 6.71 -4.69
CA GLY A 119 -16.33 6.44 -6.03
C GLY A 119 -17.36 5.77 -6.95
N SER A 120 -16.87 5.12 -8.01
CA SER A 120 -17.68 4.29 -8.91
C SER A 120 -17.07 2.91 -9.05
N LEU A 121 -17.91 1.89 -9.25
CA LEU A 121 -17.50 0.50 -9.44
C LEU A 121 -18.03 0.01 -10.78
N HIS A 122 -17.16 -0.55 -11.60
CA HIS A 122 -17.48 -1.09 -12.93
C HIS A 122 -16.98 -2.53 -13.01
N ILE A 123 -17.83 -3.46 -13.43
CA ILE A 123 -17.42 -4.85 -13.63
C ILE A 123 -16.83 -4.98 -15.03
N VAL A 124 -15.70 -5.68 -15.13
CA VAL A 124 -15.10 -6.10 -16.40
C VAL A 124 -14.88 -7.61 -16.32
N CYS A 125 -15.56 -8.37 -17.17
CA CYS A 125 -15.39 -9.82 -17.21
C CYS A 125 -14.05 -10.17 -17.87
N ALA A 126 -13.24 -11.00 -17.21
CA ALA A 126 -12.02 -11.54 -17.80
C ALA A 126 -11.65 -12.89 -17.17
N ASP A 127 -11.28 -13.86 -18.01
CA ASP A 127 -10.47 -15.00 -17.62
C ASP A 127 -9.00 -14.72 -17.95
N LEU A 128 -8.16 -14.63 -16.93
CA LEU A 128 -6.72 -14.40 -17.11
C LEU A 128 -5.96 -15.59 -17.71
N THR A 129 -6.66 -16.69 -17.98
CA THR A 129 -6.10 -17.84 -18.71
C THR A 129 -6.39 -17.81 -20.21
N ASP A 130 -7.20 -16.87 -20.69
CA ASP A 130 -7.58 -16.72 -22.08
C ASP A 130 -7.12 -15.36 -22.66
N ASP A 131 -6.28 -15.41 -23.69
CA ASP A 131 -5.76 -14.23 -24.39
C ASP A 131 -6.87 -13.37 -24.99
N HIS A 132 -7.91 -13.99 -25.56
CA HIS A 132 -9.03 -13.26 -26.15
C HIS A 132 -9.81 -12.49 -25.07
N SER A 133 -10.15 -13.18 -23.97
CA SER A 133 -10.81 -12.55 -22.83
C SER A 133 -10.02 -11.37 -22.25
N ILE A 134 -8.69 -11.49 -22.16
CA ILE A 134 -7.83 -10.39 -21.68
C ILE A 134 -7.86 -9.19 -22.65
N ARG A 135 -7.85 -9.42 -23.96
CA ARG A 135 -7.94 -8.35 -24.97
C ARG A 135 -9.27 -7.63 -24.91
N GLU A 136 -10.37 -8.36 -24.81
CA GLU A 136 -11.71 -7.77 -24.66
C GLU A 136 -11.81 -6.93 -23.40
N ALA A 137 -11.31 -7.44 -22.26
CA ALA A 137 -11.29 -6.71 -21.01
C ALA A 137 -10.48 -5.40 -21.11
N ALA A 138 -9.28 -5.45 -21.70
CA ALA A 138 -8.46 -4.26 -21.91
C ALA A 138 -9.16 -3.25 -22.83
N HIS A 139 -9.78 -3.72 -23.91
CA HIS A 139 -10.55 -2.88 -24.82
C HIS A 139 -11.71 -2.17 -24.11
N LEU A 140 -12.52 -2.88 -23.32
CA LEU A 140 -13.63 -2.30 -22.55
C LEU A 140 -13.16 -1.25 -21.53
N ILE A 141 -12.04 -1.50 -20.87
CA ILE A 141 -11.42 -0.55 -19.94
C ILE A 141 -11.01 0.74 -20.69
N LEU A 142 -10.31 0.59 -21.82
CA LEU A 142 -9.80 1.72 -22.60
C LEU A 142 -10.92 2.51 -23.30
N GLN A 143 -12.02 1.86 -23.68
CA GLN A 143 -13.22 2.55 -24.18
C GLN A 143 -13.91 3.38 -23.09
N SER A 144 -13.93 2.88 -21.86
CA SER A 144 -14.52 3.57 -20.71
C SER A 144 -13.61 4.67 -20.15
N SER A 145 -12.32 4.62 -20.50
CA SER A 145 -11.32 5.51 -19.96
C SER A 145 -10.03 5.56 -20.77
N ASP A 146 -9.69 6.77 -21.17
CA ASP A 146 -8.41 7.12 -21.79
C ASP A 146 -7.23 7.07 -20.79
N LYS A 147 -7.48 6.99 -19.47
CA LYS A 147 -6.45 6.98 -18.42
C LYS A 147 -6.61 5.82 -17.43
N VAL A 148 -5.51 5.16 -17.09
CA VAL A 148 -5.43 4.15 -16.03
C VAL A 148 -4.34 4.55 -15.04
N ASP A 149 -4.72 5.15 -13.92
CA ASP A 149 -3.76 5.66 -12.92
C ASP A 149 -3.03 4.53 -12.18
N VAL A 150 -3.75 3.43 -11.91
CA VAL A 150 -3.19 2.28 -11.20
C VAL A 150 -3.76 0.98 -11.77
N LEU A 151 -2.89 0.02 -12.05
CA LEU A 151 -3.24 -1.37 -12.29
C LEU A 151 -2.78 -2.22 -11.09
N VAL A 152 -3.69 -2.98 -10.49
CA VAL A 152 -3.41 -3.91 -9.40
C VAL A 152 -3.62 -5.34 -9.91
N ASN A 153 -2.51 -6.01 -10.19
CA ASN A 153 -2.46 -7.43 -10.54
C ASN A 153 -2.56 -8.24 -9.24
N ASN A 154 -3.78 -8.59 -8.85
CA ASN A 154 -4.12 -9.25 -7.59
C ASN A 154 -4.77 -10.64 -7.73
N ALA A 155 -5.44 -10.92 -8.85
CA ALA A 155 -6.07 -12.22 -9.07
C ALA A 155 -5.04 -13.35 -8.93
N GLY A 156 -5.40 -14.40 -8.20
CA GLY A 156 -4.50 -15.53 -8.03
C GLY A 156 -5.29 -16.79 -7.74
N ILE A 157 -4.85 -17.88 -8.35
CA ILE A 157 -5.30 -19.23 -8.06
C ILE A 157 -4.13 -20.05 -7.50
N GLY A 158 -4.46 -21.11 -6.77
CA GLY A 158 -3.51 -22.07 -6.27
C GLY A 158 -4.05 -23.49 -6.41
N SER A 159 -3.16 -24.47 -6.27
CA SER A 159 -3.57 -25.88 -6.24
C SER A 159 -3.97 -26.29 -4.82
N GLN A 160 -5.09 -26.99 -4.70
CA GLN A 160 -5.48 -27.68 -3.45
C GLN A 160 -4.86 -29.08 -3.36
N LYS A 161 -4.13 -29.53 -4.39
CA LYS A 161 -3.47 -30.84 -4.40
C LYS A 161 -2.24 -30.80 -3.50
N LYS A 162 -1.91 -31.94 -2.89
CA LYS A 162 -0.60 -32.14 -2.26
C LYS A 162 0.49 -31.92 -3.32
N LEU A 163 1.61 -31.32 -2.94
CA LEU A 163 2.70 -30.97 -3.87
C LEU A 163 3.13 -32.14 -4.79
N GLN A 164 3.22 -33.35 -4.21
CA GLN A 164 3.56 -34.59 -4.91
C GLN A 164 2.57 -34.99 -6.03
N ARG A 165 1.38 -34.38 -6.05
CA ARG A 165 0.30 -34.63 -7.01
C ARG A 165 0.03 -33.44 -7.94
N VAL A 166 0.80 -32.36 -7.82
CA VAL A 166 0.71 -31.22 -8.75
C VAL A 166 1.43 -31.63 -10.03
N GLY A 167 0.69 -31.71 -11.13
CA GLY A 167 1.24 -32.03 -12.44
C GLY A 167 1.73 -30.80 -13.19
N PRO A 168 2.46 -30.97 -14.30
CA PRO A 168 2.88 -29.87 -15.16
C PRO A 168 1.72 -28.98 -15.60
N ASN A 169 0.59 -29.56 -15.99
CA ASN A 169 -0.60 -28.80 -16.42
C ASN A 169 -1.20 -27.96 -15.29
N ASP A 170 -1.15 -28.43 -14.03
CA ASP A 170 -1.62 -27.65 -12.89
C ASP A 170 -0.72 -26.43 -12.65
N ALA A 171 0.61 -26.63 -12.76
CA ALA A 171 1.59 -25.56 -12.62
C ALA A 171 1.48 -24.54 -13.75
N GLU A 172 1.32 -25.00 -15.00
CA GLU A 172 1.11 -24.16 -16.17
C GLU A 172 -0.17 -23.33 -16.03
N PHE A 173 -1.28 -23.94 -15.61
CA PHE A 173 -2.54 -23.22 -15.39
C PHE A 173 -2.40 -22.12 -14.31
N ILE A 174 -1.68 -22.41 -13.22
CA ILE A 174 -1.38 -21.42 -12.17
C ILE A 174 -0.50 -20.29 -12.72
N MET A 175 0.55 -20.61 -13.48
CA MET A 175 1.42 -19.60 -14.10
C MET A 175 0.68 -18.75 -15.12
N GLN A 176 -0.21 -19.37 -15.90
CA GLN A 176 -1.05 -18.69 -16.87
C GLN A 176 -1.92 -17.65 -16.19
N SER A 177 -2.62 -18.02 -15.12
CA SER A 177 -3.50 -17.10 -14.39
C SER A 177 -2.73 -16.04 -13.59
N ASN A 178 -1.72 -16.45 -12.81
CA ASN A 178 -1.10 -15.58 -11.80
C ASN A 178 0.00 -14.68 -12.38
N PHE A 179 0.60 -15.07 -13.52
CA PHE A 179 1.73 -14.34 -14.11
C PHE A 179 1.45 -13.92 -15.55
N TYR A 180 1.25 -14.87 -16.48
CA TYR A 180 1.16 -14.53 -17.91
C TYR A 180 -0.06 -13.65 -18.22
N GLY A 181 -1.23 -13.96 -17.65
CA GLY A 181 -2.44 -13.16 -17.84
C GLY A 181 -2.30 -11.74 -17.31
N HIS A 182 -1.67 -11.56 -16.15
CA HIS A 182 -1.36 -10.25 -15.59
C HIS A 182 -0.35 -9.47 -16.43
N LEU A 183 0.71 -10.13 -16.87
CA LEU A 183 1.72 -9.53 -17.74
C LEU A 183 1.07 -9.03 -19.02
N PHE A 184 0.23 -9.86 -19.63
CA PHE A 184 -0.43 -9.52 -20.88
C PHE A 184 -1.43 -8.37 -20.72
N LEU A 185 -2.28 -8.40 -19.69
CA LEU A 185 -3.17 -7.28 -19.37
C LEU A 185 -2.36 -5.98 -19.13
N THR A 186 -1.23 -6.08 -18.43
CA THR A 186 -0.34 -4.94 -18.19
C THR A 186 0.18 -4.39 -19.51
N MET A 187 0.64 -5.22 -20.43
CA MET A 187 1.13 -4.80 -21.75
C MET A 187 0.06 -4.06 -22.55
N LEU A 188 -1.18 -4.55 -22.56
CA LEU A 188 -2.28 -3.92 -23.28
C LEU A 188 -2.68 -2.56 -22.69
N LEU A 189 -2.64 -2.41 -21.37
CA LEU A 189 -2.99 -1.16 -20.69
C LEU A 189 -1.79 -0.19 -20.55
N LEU A 190 -0.57 -0.65 -20.81
CA LEU A 190 0.67 0.09 -20.58
C LEU A 190 0.68 1.48 -21.24
N PRO A 191 0.22 1.68 -22.49
CA PRO A 191 0.18 3.00 -23.09
C PRO A 191 -0.65 4.01 -22.28
N SER A 192 -1.83 3.59 -21.80
CA SER A 192 -2.71 4.45 -20.97
C SER A 192 -2.14 4.71 -19.59
N ILE A 193 -1.48 3.71 -18.99
CA ILE A 193 -0.80 3.84 -17.69
C ILE A 193 0.39 4.80 -17.79
N ALA A 194 1.20 4.68 -18.84
CA ALA A 194 2.38 5.52 -19.05
C ALA A 194 1.98 6.99 -19.27
N GLN A 195 0.89 7.25 -20.00
CA GLN A 195 0.43 8.61 -20.30
C GLN A 195 0.11 9.44 -19.04
N CYS A 196 -0.31 8.80 -17.95
CA CYS A 196 -0.64 9.48 -16.69
C CYS A 196 0.42 9.32 -15.58
N ASN A 197 1.62 8.82 -15.90
CA ASN A 197 2.62 8.42 -14.89
C ASN A 197 2.04 7.45 -13.84
N GLY A 198 1.20 6.52 -14.32
CA GLY A 198 0.50 5.55 -13.51
C GLY A 198 1.43 4.50 -12.88
N ARG A 199 0.85 3.63 -12.06
CA ARG A 199 1.58 2.58 -11.31
C ARG A 199 1.01 1.21 -11.58
N VAL A 200 1.89 0.22 -11.67
CA VAL A 200 1.51 -1.20 -11.66
C VAL A 200 1.91 -1.79 -10.32
N VAL A 201 0.98 -2.46 -9.65
CA VAL A 201 1.17 -3.13 -8.37
C VAL A 201 0.92 -4.61 -8.57
N ASN A 202 1.92 -5.45 -8.30
CA ASN A 202 1.78 -6.90 -8.33
C ASN A 202 1.63 -7.42 -6.90
N VAL A 203 0.53 -8.11 -6.62
CA VAL A 203 0.31 -8.79 -5.34
C VAL A 203 0.82 -10.21 -5.49
N THR A 204 2.02 -10.46 -4.97
CA THR A 204 2.67 -11.77 -5.03
C THR A 204 2.45 -12.53 -3.73
N ARG A 205 2.22 -13.84 -3.83
CA ARG A 205 2.14 -14.78 -2.70
C ARG A 205 3.02 -15.99 -2.95
#